data_AF-A0AAD6IUM6-F1
#
_entry.id   AF-A0AAD6IUM6-F1
#
_cell.length_a   1.000
_cell.length_b   1.000
_cell.length_c   1.000
_cell.angle_alpha   90.00
_cell.angle_beta   90.00
_cell.angle_gamma   90.00
#
_symmetry.space_group_name_H-M   'P 1'
#
loop_
_entity.id
_entity.type
_entity.pdbx_description
1 polymer ?
#
loop_
_entity_poly.entity_id
_entity_poly.type
_entity_poly.pdbx_seq_one_letter_code
_entity_poly.pdbx_strand_id
1 'polypeptide(L)'
;MDEHELEGTTTEGYKVGEKKTIDELKNLDAEDEALNKWKASLGLATGTPIGDPNDPRTVVIEEVALLVEGRSDIAVDLTKPHALEQLKKNPFTIKEGSEYRMRVKFRVQHEVISGLKYLHVVKRKGIKVDKSEEMMGSYGPNTETTPVYTKTFAVEEAPAGMLARGSYSATTRFTDDDKKDHLTYDWAFDIKKEW
;
A
#
# COMPACT_ATOMS: atom_id res chain seq x y z
N MET A 1 12.22 -5.13 17.94
CA MET A 1 11.01 -4.82 17.16
C MET A 1 10.16 -6.07 17.25
N ASP A 2 8.97 -6.00 17.85
CA ASP A 2 8.12 -7.19 17.99
C ASP A 2 7.41 -7.43 16.66
N GLU A 3 7.88 -8.40 15.86
CA GLU A 3 7.31 -8.76 14.55
C GLU A 3 5.80 -9.03 14.60
N HIS A 4 5.31 -9.54 15.74
CA HIS A 4 3.90 -9.79 15.98
C HIS A 4 3.01 -8.55 15.91
N GLU A 5 3.56 -7.33 16.09
CA GLU A 5 2.74 -6.12 16.01
C GLU A 5 2.32 -5.78 14.57
N LEU A 6 3.06 -6.26 13.57
CA LEU A 6 2.85 -6.00 12.13
C LEU A 6 2.27 -7.22 11.39
N GLU A 7 1.69 -8.17 12.12
CA GLU A 7 0.89 -9.24 11.52
C GLU A 7 -0.53 -8.73 11.20
N GLY A 8 -1.00 -9.06 10.00
CA GLY A 8 -2.37 -8.76 9.59
C GLY A 8 -3.38 -9.62 10.31
N THR A 9 -4.57 -9.09 10.49
CA THR A 9 -5.71 -9.81 11.01
C THR A 9 -6.20 -10.83 9.97
N THR A 10 -6.70 -11.96 10.46
CA THR A 10 -7.35 -12.95 9.59
C THR A 10 -8.84 -12.74 9.68
N THR A 11 -9.50 -12.59 8.53
CA THR A 11 -10.96 -12.49 8.48
C THR A 11 -11.56 -13.87 8.75
N GLU A 12 -12.35 -13.98 9.82
CA GLU A 12 -12.98 -15.25 10.21
C GLU A 12 -13.84 -15.79 9.06
N GLY A 13 -13.59 -17.05 8.66
CA GLY A 13 -14.28 -17.71 7.56
C GLY A 13 -13.75 -17.42 6.16
N TYR A 14 -12.86 -16.43 5.96
CA TYR A 14 -12.20 -16.22 4.68
C TYR A 14 -11.16 -17.30 4.40
N LYS A 15 -11.22 -17.91 3.23
CA LYS A 15 -10.24 -18.87 2.74
C LYS A 15 -9.62 -18.32 1.46
N VAL A 16 -8.29 -18.18 1.48
CA VAL A 16 -7.53 -17.79 0.29
C VAL A 16 -7.79 -18.84 -0.80
N GLY A 17 -8.14 -18.37 -1.99
CA GLY A 17 -8.38 -19.23 -3.15
C GLY A 17 -7.11 -19.92 -3.63
N GLU A 18 -7.27 -20.90 -4.53
CA GLU A 18 -6.13 -21.53 -5.20
C GLU A 18 -5.41 -20.50 -6.08
N LYS A 19 -4.09 -20.41 -5.95
CA LYS A 19 -3.26 -19.55 -6.78
C LYS A 19 -3.31 -20.02 -8.24
N LYS A 20 -3.66 -19.12 -9.16
CA LYS A 20 -3.65 -19.37 -10.60
C LYS A 20 -2.84 -18.28 -11.30
N THR A 21 -2.00 -18.71 -12.23
CA THR A 21 -1.27 -17.82 -13.12
C THR A 21 -2.21 -17.15 -14.11
N ILE A 22 -1.73 -16.07 -14.74
CA ILE A 22 -2.52 -15.35 -15.75
C ILE A 22 -2.81 -16.26 -16.95
N ASP A 23 -1.87 -17.11 -17.34
CA ASP A 23 -2.05 -18.01 -18.47
C ASP A 23 -3.02 -19.15 -18.14
N GLU A 24 -3.02 -19.67 -16.90
CA GLU A 24 -4.07 -20.58 -16.44
C GLU A 24 -5.43 -19.90 -16.44
N LEU A 25 -5.53 -18.66 -15.93
CA LEU A 25 -6.77 -17.89 -15.94
C LEU A 25 -7.27 -17.60 -17.37
N LYS A 26 -6.38 -17.37 -18.33
CA LYS A 26 -6.73 -17.19 -19.75
C LYS A 26 -7.32 -18.48 -20.35
N ASN A 27 -6.68 -19.62 -20.08
CA ASN A 27 -7.04 -20.89 -20.70
C ASN A 27 -8.24 -21.57 -20.03
N LEU A 28 -8.55 -21.21 -18.79
CA LEU A 28 -9.72 -21.71 -18.08
C LEU A 28 -10.99 -21.28 -18.83
N ASP A 29 -11.85 -22.22 -19.23
CA ASP A 29 -13.13 -21.92 -19.93
C ASP A 29 -12.96 -21.03 -21.18
N ALA A 30 -11.90 -21.28 -21.97
CA ALA A 30 -11.57 -20.46 -23.14
C ALA A 30 -12.70 -20.41 -24.20
N GLU A 31 -13.56 -21.42 -24.25
CA GLU A 31 -14.75 -21.45 -25.10
C GLU A 31 -15.90 -20.52 -24.64
N ASP A 32 -15.88 -19.99 -23.42
CA ASP A 32 -16.96 -19.15 -22.88
C ASP A 32 -16.70 -17.65 -23.16
N GLU A 33 -17.46 -17.09 -24.11
CA GLU A 33 -17.35 -15.68 -24.49
C GLU A 33 -17.69 -14.72 -23.34
N ALA A 34 -18.67 -15.04 -22.49
CA ALA A 34 -19.08 -14.19 -21.39
C ALA A 34 -17.99 -14.13 -20.32
N LEU A 35 -17.39 -15.27 -20.01
CA LEU A 35 -16.31 -15.36 -19.03
C LEU A 35 -15.02 -14.70 -19.54
N ASN A 36 -14.72 -14.81 -20.83
CA ASN A 36 -13.62 -14.10 -21.45
C ASN A 36 -13.81 -12.57 -21.40
N LYS A 37 -15.02 -12.07 -21.69
CA LYS A 37 -15.34 -10.64 -21.53
C LYS A 37 -15.23 -10.19 -20.07
N TRP A 38 -15.67 -11.02 -19.14
CA TRP A 38 -15.54 -10.74 -17.71
C TRP A 38 -14.07 -10.65 -17.28
N LYS A 39 -13.21 -11.61 -17.65
CA LYS A 39 -11.75 -11.57 -17.38
C LYS A 39 -11.10 -10.32 -17.98
N ALA A 40 -11.45 -10.00 -19.23
CA ALA A 40 -10.97 -8.79 -19.88
C ALA A 40 -11.40 -7.52 -19.13
N SER A 41 -12.64 -7.47 -18.62
CA SER A 41 -13.13 -6.33 -17.83
C SER A 41 -12.39 -6.17 -16.50
N LEU A 42 -11.81 -7.24 -15.96
CA LEU A 42 -10.94 -7.22 -14.78
C LEU A 42 -9.48 -6.81 -15.11
N GLY A 43 -9.19 -6.47 -16.37
CA GLY A 43 -7.83 -6.18 -16.84
C GLY A 43 -6.95 -7.41 -16.98
N LEU A 44 -7.53 -8.61 -16.84
CA LEU A 44 -6.81 -9.87 -17.05
C LEU A 44 -6.78 -10.16 -18.55
N ALA A 45 -5.60 -10.56 -19.05
CA ALA A 45 -5.40 -10.92 -20.45
C ALA A 45 -5.60 -9.79 -21.48
N THR A 46 -5.63 -8.54 -21.05
CA THR A 46 -5.80 -7.37 -21.92
C THR A 46 -4.58 -6.47 -21.88
N GLY A 47 -4.08 -6.07 -23.06
CA GLY A 47 -2.93 -5.17 -23.18
C GLY A 47 -1.57 -5.86 -23.00
N THR A 48 -0.52 -5.17 -23.40
CA THR A 48 0.86 -5.64 -23.25
C THR A 48 1.31 -5.40 -21.80
N PRO A 49 1.73 -6.42 -21.05
CA PRO A 49 2.31 -6.23 -19.72
C PRO A 49 3.57 -5.36 -19.80
N ILE A 50 3.70 -4.42 -18.85
CA ILE A 50 4.84 -3.48 -18.81
C ILE A 50 5.79 -3.74 -17.63
N GLY A 51 5.67 -4.90 -16.98
CA GLY A 51 6.57 -5.28 -15.89
C GLY A 51 8.01 -5.43 -16.39
N ASP A 52 8.99 -5.00 -15.59
CA ASP A 52 10.41 -5.18 -15.91
C ASP A 52 10.78 -6.66 -15.78
N PRO A 53 11.20 -7.34 -16.86
CA PRO A 53 11.59 -8.75 -16.81
C PRO A 53 12.76 -9.04 -15.87
N ASN A 54 13.57 -8.04 -15.53
CA ASN A 54 14.73 -8.17 -14.66
C ASN A 54 14.42 -7.86 -13.18
N ASP A 55 13.23 -7.33 -12.89
CA ASP A 55 12.80 -7.03 -11.54
C ASP A 55 11.90 -8.15 -11.01
N PRO A 56 12.35 -8.98 -10.05
CA PRO A 56 11.56 -10.11 -9.55
C PRO A 56 10.38 -9.68 -8.65
N ARG A 57 10.25 -8.39 -8.32
CA ARG A 57 9.17 -7.89 -7.47
C ARG A 57 7.84 -7.96 -8.21
N THR A 58 6.82 -8.49 -7.55
CA THR A 58 5.47 -8.62 -8.11
C THR A 58 4.59 -7.43 -7.73
N VAL A 59 4.94 -6.71 -6.67
CA VAL A 59 4.43 -5.37 -6.36
C VAL A 59 5.61 -4.45 -6.13
N VAL A 60 5.57 -3.26 -6.75
CA VAL A 60 6.54 -2.19 -6.58
C VAL A 60 5.79 -0.97 -6.09
N ILE A 61 5.98 -0.61 -4.82
CA ILE A 61 5.44 0.63 -4.27
C ILE A 61 6.32 1.78 -4.76
N GLU A 62 5.74 2.73 -5.48
CA GLU A 62 6.46 3.81 -6.15
C GLU A 62 6.39 5.13 -5.40
N GLU A 63 5.23 5.45 -4.83
CA GLU A 63 5.02 6.71 -4.13
C GLU A 63 4.07 6.49 -2.96
N VAL A 64 4.38 7.12 -1.82
CA VAL A 64 3.42 7.31 -0.72
C VAL A 64 3.28 8.80 -0.49
N ALA A 65 2.04 9.28 -0.39
CA ALA A 65 1.74 10.68 -0.19
C ALA A 65 0.74 10.90 0.94
N LEU A 66 0.98 11.92 1.75
CA LEU A 66 0.02 12.46 2.69
C LEU A 66 -0.68 13.65 2.03
N LEU A 67 -1.95 13.48 1.69
CA LEU A 67 -2.81 14.52 1.15
C LEU A 67 -3.43 15.24 2.33
N VAL A 68 -3.07 16.50 2.53
CA VAL A 68 -3.57 17.31 3.65
C VAL A 68 -4.37 18.46 3.07
N GLU A 69 -5.57 18.69 3.60
CA GLU A 69 -6.38 19.82 3.17
C GLU A 69 -5.68 21.16 3.44
N GLY A 70 -5.74 22.07 2.48
CA GLY A 70 -5.22 23.44 2.62
C GLY A 70 -3.72 23.62 2.41
N ARG A 71 -2.98 22.58 1.98
CA ARG A 71 -1.57 22.68 1.58
C ARG A 71 -1.21 21.70 0.47
N SER A 72 0.01 21.80 -0.04
CA SER A 72 0.55 20.82 -0.97
C SER A 72 0.76 19.46 -0.30
N ASP A 73 0.44 18.40 -1.04
CA ASP A 73 0.71 17.01 -0.67
C ASP A 73 2.16 16.81 -0.23
N ILE A 74 2.35 16.03 0.82
CA ILE A 74 3.66 15.55 1.22
C ILE A 74 3.87 14.20 0.54
N ALA A 75 4.46 14.21 -0.65
CA ALA A 75 4.71 13.01 -1.44
C ALA A 75 6.16 12.54 -1.34
N VAL A 76 6.35 11.23 -1.21
CA VAL A 76 7.65 10.58 -1.15
C VAL A 76 7.73 9.55 -2.25
N ASP A 77 8.64 9.83 -3.19
CA ASP A 77 8.97 8.94 -4.29
C ASP A 77 9.94 7.86 -3.78
N LEU A 78 9.42 6.64 -3.65
CA LEU A 78 10.13 5.46 -3.17
C LEU A 78 11.00 4.79 -4.24
N THR A 79 10.92 5.25 -5.49
CA THR A 79 11.82 4.77 -6.55
C THR A 79 13.21 5.39 -6.46
N LYS A 80 13.34 6.51 -5.73
CA LYS A 80 14.61 7.22 -5.54
C LYS A 80 15.53 6.49 -4.56
N PRO A 81 16.85 6.49 -4.82
CA PRO A 81 17.83 5.98 -3.86
C PRO A 81 17.69 6.68 -2.50
N HIS A 82 17.82 5.91 -1.42
CA HIS A 82 17.77 6.38 -0.03
C HIS A 82 16.44 7.05 0.41
N ALA A 83 15.35 6.98 -0.37
CA ALA A 83 14.07 7.56 0.01
C ALA A 83 13.59 7.05 1.39
N LEU A 84 13.70 5.73 1.63
CA LEU A 84 13.35 5.10 2.90
C LEU A 84 14.21 5.56 4.08
N GLU A 85 15.49 5.83 3.85
CA GLU A 85 16.35 6.35 4.91
C GLU A 85 15.98 7.79 5.28
N GLN A 86 15.62 8.60 4.27
CA GLN A 86 15.21 9.99 4.47
C GLN A 86 13.91 10.08 5.25
N LEU A 87 12.95 9.17 5.00
CA LEU A 87 11.71 9.05 5.76
C LEU A 87 11.92 8.85 7.27
N LYS A 88 12.99 8.13 7.63
CA LYS A 88 13.34 7.88 9.03
C LYS A 88 14.16 9.02 9.65
N LYS A 89 15.03 9.65 8.87
CA LYS A 89 15.96 10.70 9.32
C LYS A 89 15.29 12.09 9.40
N ASN A 90 14.34 12.37 8.51
CA ASN A 90 13.71 13.68 8.35
C ASN A 90 12.20 13.56 8.63
N PRO A 91 11.76 13.71 9.89
CA PRO A 91 10.36 13.57 10.24
C PRO A 91 9.51 14.67 9.60
N PHE A 92 8.35 14.29 9.06
CA PHE A 92 7.36 15.25 8.55
C PHE A 92 6.64 15.93 9.72
N THR A 93 6.31 17.22 9.56
CA THR A 93 5.42 17.88 10.53
C THR A 93 3.98 17.76 10.06
N ILE A 94 3.12 17.24 10.93
CA ILE A 94 1.67 17.16 10.79
C ILE A 94 1.04 18.14 11.78
N LYS A 95 0.19 19.04 11.30
CA LYS A 95 -0.57 19.93 12.16
C LYS A 95 -1.63 19.14 12.91
N GLU A 96 -1.71 19.33 14.22
CA GLU A 96 -2.73 18.69 15.05
C GLU A 96 -4.15 19.05 14.57
N GLY A 97 -5.08 18.10 14.60
CA GLY A 97 -6.47 18.30 14.15
C GLY A 97 -6.61 18.51 12.63
N SER A 98 -5.54 18.36 11.84
CA SER A 98 -5.68 18.41 10.38
C SER A 98 -6.25 17.10 9.86
N GLU A 99 -7.22 17.20 8.96
CA GLU A 99 -7.65 16.07 8.15
C GLU A 99 -6.60 15.74 7.08
N TYR A 100 -6.32 14.45 6.92
CA TYR A 100 -5.43 13.95 5.87
C TYR A 100 -5.95 12.66 5.26
N ARG A 101 -5.45 12.33 4.07
CA ARG A 101 -5.62 11.04 3.41
C ARG A 101 -4.26 10.53 3.00
N MET A 102 -4.00 9.25 3.19
CA MET A 102 -2.86 8.62 2.55
C MET A 102 -3.21 8.27 1.09
N ARG A 103 -2.25 8.41 0.19
CA ARG A 103 -2.32 7.91 -1.19
C ARG A 103 -1.08 7.07 -1.48
N VAL A 104 -1.27 5.91 -2.08
CA VAL A 104 -0.19 5.02 -2.50
C VAL A 104 -0.29 4.82 -4.01
N LYS A 105 0.83 5.02 -4.71
CA LYS A 105 1.00 4.61 -6.10
C LYS A 105 1.91 3.39 -6.16
N PHE A 106 1.51 2.40 -6.93
CA PHE A 106 2.24 1.15 -7.04
C PHE A 106 2.02 0.50 -8.39
N ARG A 107 2.97 -0.34 -8.77
CA ARG A 107 2.87 -1.23 -9.91
C ARG A 107 2.79 -2.68 -9.46
N VAL A 108 2.05 -3.46 -10.21
CA VAL A 108 1.96 -4.91 -10.12
C VAL A 108 2.60 -5.50 -11.37
N GLN A 109 3.44 -6.51 -11.19
CA GLN A 109 4.21 -7.14 -12.25
C GLN A 109 4.03 -8.65 -12.18
N HIS A 110 4.18 -9.32 -13.33
CA HIS A 110 4.31 -10.77 -13.49
C HIS A 110 3.08 -11.62 -13.19
N GLU A 111 2.36 -11.35 -12.10
CA GLU A 111 1.23 -12.16 -11.63
C GLU A 111 0.08 -11.31 -11.05
N VAL A 112 -1.07 -11.96 -10.84
CA VAL A 112 -2.20 -11.36 -10.14
C VAL A 112 -1.91 -11.35 -8.64
N ILE A 113 -2.10 -10.20 -8.00
CA ILE A 113 -1.96 -10.04 -6.56
C ILE A 113 -3.34 -10.13 -5.93
N SER A 114 -3.50 -11.04 -4.98
CA SER A 114 -4.76 -11.24 -4.27
C SER A 114 -4.68 -10.65 -2.87
N GLY A 115 -5.63 -9.78 -2.54
CA GLY A 115 -5.76 -9.24 -1.19
C GLY A 115 -4.55 -8.44 -0.71
N LEU A 116 -4.02 -7.54 -1.55
CA LEU A 116 -3.00 -6.58 -1.14
C LEU A 116 -3.52 -5.77 0.05
N LYS A 117 -2.71 -5.67 1.09
CA LYS A 117 -3.01 -5.04 2.37
C LYS A 117 -1.94 -4.03 2.72
N TYR A 118 -2.39 -2.95 3.33
CA TYR A 118 -1.57 -1.96 3.99
C TYR A 118 -1.69 -2.16 5.50
N LEU A 119 -0.56 -2.26 6.19
CA LEU A 119 -0.50 -2.32 7.64
C LEU A 119 0.39 -1.20 8.15
N HIS A 120 -0.03 -0.62 9.25
CA HIS A 120 0.67 0.49 9.86
C HIS A 120 0.61 0.42 11.37
N VAL A 121 1.75 0.64 12.03
CA VAL A 121 1.84 0.71 13.48
C VAL A 121 2.53 2.01 13.86
N VAL A 122 1.86 2.82 14.69
CA VAL A 122 2.41 4.07 15.22
C VAL A 122 2.86 3.85 16.65
N LYS A 123 4.06 4.33 16.96
CA LYS A 123 4.65 4.31 18.29
C LYS A 123 5.03 5.71 18.73
N ARG A 124 4.85 5.98 20.02
CA ARG A 124 5.31 7.19 20.69
C ARG A 124 6.24 6.80 21.82
N LYS A 125 7.48 7.30 21.78
CA LYS A 125 8.53 6.92 22.75
C LYS A 125 8.68 5.39 22.89
N GLY A 126 8.55 4.67 21.78
CA GLY A 126 8.64 3.20 21.73
C GLY A 126 7.36 2.44 22.14
N ILE A 127 6.34 3.12 22.66
CA ILE A 127 5.07 2.51 23.05
C ILE A 127 4.10 2.58 21.86
N LYS A 128 3.49 1.45 21.49
CA LYS A 128 2.44 1.42 20.46
C LYS A 128 1.22 2.23 20.90
N VAL A 129 0.83 3.18 20.04
CA VAL A 129 -0.31 4.07 20.27
C VAL A 129 -1.41 3.88 19.23
N ASP A 130 -1.08 3.37 18.05
CA ASP A 130 -2.05 3.04 17.01
C ASP A 130 -1.60 1.81 16.19
N LYS A 131 -2.57 1.07 15.67
CA LYS A 131 -2.38 0.04 14.65
C LYS A 131 -3.57 0.08 13.70
N SER A 132 -3.27 0.20 12.42
CA SER A 132 -4.25 0.26 11.35
C SER A 132 -3.93 -0.77 10.27
N GLU A 133 -4.97 -1.38 9.72
CA GLU A 133 -4.89 -2.33 8.61
C GLU A 133 -5.99 -2.00 7.61
N GLU A 134 -5.64 -1.87 6.34
CA GLU A 134 -6.61 -1.64 5.28
C GLU A 134 -6.37 -2.58 4.08
N MET A 135 -7.46 -3.22 3.64
CA MET A 135 -7.49 -3.98 2.39
C MET A 135 -7.46 -3.03 1.19
N MET A 136 -6.40 -3.13 0.39
CA MET A 136 -6.29 -2.39 -0.87
C MET A 136 -7.08 -3.11 -1.97
N GLY A 137 -7.03 -4.44 -2.01
CA GLY A 137 -7.79 -5.29 -2.93
C GLY A 137 -6.92 -6.21 -3.77
N SER A 138 -7.47 -6.73 -4.87
CA SER A 138 -6.76 -7.59 -5.81
C SER A 138 -6.49 -6.87 -7.12
N TYR A 139 -5.31 -7.10 -7.70
CA TYR A 139 -4.80 -6.34 -8.85
C TYR A 139 -4.12 -7.28 -9.84
N GLY A 140 -4.42 -7.12 -11.14
CA GLY A 140 -3.65 -7.75 -12.21
C GLY A 140 -2.33 -6.99 -12.48
N PRO A 141 -1.41 -7.54 -13.29
CA PRO A 141 -0.24 -6.79 -13.70
C PRO A 141 -0.60 -5.53 -14.48
N ASN A 142 0.22 -4.49 -14.30
CA ASN A 142 0.10 -3.28 -15.09
C ASN A 142 0.43 -3.53 -16.56
N THR A 143 -0.27 -2.80 -17.41
CA THR A 143 -0.19 -2.85 -18.86
C THR A 143 -0.08 -1.44 -19.42
N GLU A 144 0.12 -1.29 -20.73
CA GLU A 144 0.18 0.02 -21.38
C GLU A 144 -1.09 0.88 -21.12
N THR A 145 -2.25 0.25 -20.99
CA THR A 145 -3.53 0.94 -20.71
C THR A 145 -3.73 1.26 -19.23
N THR A 146 -3.03 0.57 -18.34
CA THR A 146 -3.08 0.79 -16.90
C THR A 146 -1.66 0.69 -16.35
N PRO A 147 -0.84 1.74 -16.51
CA PRO A 147 0.58 1.67 -16.21
C PRO A 147 0.91 1.76 -14.71
N VAL A 148 -0.02 2.29 -13.91
CA VAL A 148 0.14 2.45 -12.46
C VAL A 148 -1.22 2.33 -11.77
N TYR A 149 -1.24 1.73 -10.58
CA TYR A 149 -2.40 1.76 -9.70
C TYR A 149 -2.25 2.86 -8.66
N THR A 150 -3.37 3.47 -8.27
CA THR A 150 -3.43 4.47 -7.19
C THR A 150 -4.54 4.10 -6.24
N LYS A 151 -4.22 4.00 -4.95
CA LYS A 151 -5.18 3.83 -3.85
C LYS A 151 -5.10 5.04 -2.95
N THR A 152 -6.23 5.70 -2.75
CA THR A 152 -6.39 6.74 -1.72
C THR A 152 -7.22 6.14 -0.60
N PHE A 153 -6.73 6.30 0.62
CA PHE A 153 -7.31 5.74 1.84
C PHE A 153 -8.39 6.68 2.38
N ALA A 154 -9.11 6.24 3.41
CA ALA A 154 -10.12 7.07 4.07
C ALA A 154 -9.49 8.35 4.68
N VAL A 155 -10.34 9.34 4.95
CA VAL A 155 -9.91 10.52 5.72
C VAL A 155 -9.64 10.10 7.16
N GLU A 156 -8.51 10.56 7.68
CA GLU A 156 -8.14 10.46 9.08
C GLU A 156 -7.89 11.87 9.64
N GLU A 157 -8.06 12.04 10.95
CA GLU A 157 -7.77 13.29 11.65
C GLU A 157 -6.54 13.11 12.56
N ALA A 158 -5.56 14.00 12.42
CA ALA A 158 -4.38 13.98 13.29
C ALA A 158 -4.78 14.30 14.75
N PRO A 159 -4.30 13.55 15.76
CA PRO A 159 -4.72 13.77 17.13
C PRO A 159 -4.32 15.16 17.64
N ALA A 160 -5.21 15.79 18.42
CA ALA A 160 -5.07 17.15 18.89
C ALA A 160 -4.84 17.28 20.40
N GLY A 161 -4.23 18.40 20.80
CA GLY A 161 -4.04 18.78 22.19
C GLY A 161 -2.60 18.62 22.67
N MET A 162 -2.28 19.30 23.78
CA MET A 162 -0.92 19.37 24.33
C MET A 162 -0.31 17.98 24.59
N LEU A 163 -1.14 17.01 25.00
CA LEU A 163 -0.71 15.64 25.22
C LEU A 163 -0.46 14.87 23.93
N ALA A 164 -1.11 15.18 22.81
CA ALA A 164 -0.93 14.50 21.52
C ALA A 164 0.28 15.03 20.72
N ARG A 165 0.75 16.25 20.98
CA ARG A 165 1.91 16.82 20.28
C ARG A 165 3.22 16.09 20.61
N GLY A 166 4.13 16.03 19.64
CA GLY A 166 5.47 15.45 19.80
C GLY A 166 5.83 14.49 18.67
N SER A 167 6.94 13.78 18.87
CA SER A 167 7.50 12.88 17.85
C SER A 167 6.96 11.47 17.94
N TYR A 168 6.67 10.92 16.77
CA TYR A 168 6.15 9.59 16.53
C TYR A 168 7.09 8.85 15.57
N SER A 169 7.18 7.54 15.78
CA SER A 169 7.83 6.62 14.85
C SER A 169 6.77 5.65 14.36
N ALA A 170 6.82 5.31 13.09
CA ALA A 170 5.82 4.45 12.51
C ALA A 170 6.46 3.43 11.57
N THR A 171 5.88 2.24 11.52
CA THR A 171 6.32 1.17 10.63
C THR A 171 5.17 0.83 9.70
N THR A 172 5.44 0.87 8.41
CA THR A 172 4.49 0.54 7.34
C THR A 172 4.91 -0.76 6.68
N ARG A 173 3.93 -1.62 6.37
CA ARG A 173 4.12 -2.87 5.64
C ARG A 173 3.05 -3.04 4.56
N PHE A 174 3.48 -3.45 3.37
CA PHE A 174 2.62 -3.91 2.28
C PHE A 174 2.76 -5.42 2.13
N THR A 175 1.65 -6.14 2.27
CA THR A 175 1.62 -7.60 2.16
C THR A 175 0.36 -8.08 1.45
N ASP A 176 0.22 -9.36 1.17
CA ASP A 176 -0.93 -9.93 0.46
C ASP A 176 -1.45 -11.21 1.15
N ASP A 177 -2.45 -11.85 0.55
CA ASP A 177 -3.01 -13.10 1.06
C ASP A 177 -2.02 -14.28 0.99
N ASP A 178 -0.99 -14.20 0.13
CA ASP A 178 0.13 -15.14 0.06
C ASP A 178 1.18 -14.87 1.16
N LYS A 179 0.95 -13.88 2.03
CA LYS A 179 1.85 -13.41 3.10
C LYS A 179 3.22 -12.92 2.59
N LYS A 180 3.31 -12.55 1.32
CA LYS A 180 4.53 -11.98 0.74
C LYS A 180 4.74 -10.59 1.30
N ASP A 181 5.94 -10.27 1.77
CA ASP A 181 6.30 -8.89 2.12
C ASP A 181 6.78 -8.18 0.85
N HIS A 182 6.00 -7.20 0.41
CA HIS A 182 6.33 -6.41 -0.78
C HIS A 182 7.20 -5.20 -0.44
N LEU A 183 6.97 -4.60 0.73
CA LEU A 183 7.74 -3.50 1.25
C LEU A 183 7.42 -3.27 2.74
N THR A 184 8.45 -3.31 3.60
CA THR A 184 8.37 -2.87 4.99
C THR A 184 9.39 -1.77 5.25
N TYR A 185 8.98 -0.67 5.89
CA TYR A 185 9.88 0.42 6.24
C TYR A 185 9.43 1.21 7.46
N ASP A 186 10.41 1.80 8.14
CA ASP A 186 10.19 2.75 9.24
C ASP A 186 10.21 4.18 8.72
N TRP A 187 9.42 5.04 9.35
CA TRP A 187 9.44 6.48 9.14
C TRP A 187 9.08 7.22 10.43
N ALA A 188 9.29 8.53 10.44
CA ALA A 188 9.00 9.37 11.60
C ALA A 188 8.18 10.60 11.20
N PHE A 189 7.41 11.11 12.15
CA PHE A 189 6.67 12.35 12.00
C PHE A 189 6.48 13.05 13.35
N ASP A 190 6.30 14.37 13.31
CA ASP A 190 5.99 15.20 14.46
C ASP A 190 4.56 15.73 14.35
N ILE A 191 3.81 15.64 15.44
CA ILE A 191 2.53 16.36 15.58
C ILE A 191 2.81 17.69 16.28
N LYS A 192 2.49 18.80 15.62
CA LYS A 192 2.72 20.17 16.12
C LYS A 192 1.45 21.02 16.01
N LYS A 193 1.44 22.15 16.74
CA LYS A 193 0.31 23.09 16.69
C LYS A 193 0.18 23.78 15.34
N GLU A 194 1.32 24.03 14.70
CA GLU A 194 1.44 24.61 13.36
C GLU A 194 2.34 23.73 12.50
N TRP A 195 2.31 23.98 11.20
CA TRP A 195 3.10 23.27 10.19
C TRP A 195 4.61 23.51 10.29
#